data_AF-A0AAU2HVE8-F1
#
_entry.id   AF-A0AAU2HVE8-F1
#
_cell.length_a   1.000
_cell.length_b   1.000
_cell.length_c   1.000
_cell.angle_alpha   90.00
_cell.angle_beta   90.00
_cell.angle_gamma   90.00
#
_symmetry.space_group_name_H-M   'P 1'
#
loop_
_entity.id
_entity.type
_entity.pdbx_description
1 polymer ?
#
loop_
_entity_poly.entity_id
_entity_poly.type
_entity_poly.pdbx_seq_one_letter_code
_entity_poly.pdbx_strand_id
1 'polypeptide(L)'
;MASSSVPLGTILVDGKGRTLYLWEADTTSRSTCSGECAKEWPPMIVSGEPVAGKGVKADLPGTTKRSDGSREATHKGHPLYYFADDKKAGDVGGRKVNDSGAEWYVLDTSGNKVTGRAKSGTPQPSPAQPTSGGGH
;
A
#
# COMPACT_ATOMS: atom_id res chain seq x y z
N MET A 1 -5.41 3.95 -7.01
CA MET A 1 -5.04 2.83 -6.11
C MET A 1 -5.46 1.52 -6.76
N ALA A 2 -4.74 0.43 -6.54
CA ALA A 2 -5.07 -0.86 -7.14
C ALA A 2 -4.71 -2.01 -6.19
N SER A 3 -5.11 -3.23 -6.56
CA SER A 3 -4.69 -4.47 -5.93
C SER A 3 -3.35 -4.96 -6.50
N SER A 4 -2.44 -5.45 -5.65
CA SER A 4 -1.28 -6.24 -6.08
C SER A 4 -1.19 -7.53 -5.27
N SER A 5 -0.70 -8.61 -5.90
CA SER A 5 -0.45 -9.87 -5.21
C SER A 5 1.02 -9.97 -4.84
N VAL A 6 1.29 -10.07 -3.54
CA VAL A 6 2.63 -10.26 -2.97
C VAL A 6 2.61 -11.53 -2.12
N PRO A 7 3.75 -12.02 -1.62
CA PRO A 7 3.75 -13.16 -0.71
C PRO A 7 2.76 -13.00 0.45
N LEU A 8 2.57 -11.79 0.99
CA LEU A 8 1.58 -11.51 2.04
C LEU A 8 0.10 -11.70 1.66
N GLY A 9 -0.23 -11.86 0.38
CA GLY A 9 -1.59 -11.88 -0.14
C GLY A 9 -1.87 -10.68 -1.06
N THR A 10 -3.15 -10.39 -1.27
CA THR A 10 -3.57 -9.23 -2.07
C THR A 10 -3.58 -7.97 -1.22
N ILE A 11 -2.79 -6.98 -1.61
CA ILE A 11 -2.56 -5.73 -0.88
C ILE A 11 -2.99 -4.52 -1.71
N LEU A 12 -3.17 -3.39 -1.03
CA LEU A 12 -3.40 -2.09 -1.65
C LEU A 12 -2.06 -1.47 -2.10
N VAL A 13 -2.02 -1.01 -3.34
CA VAL A 13 -0.88 -0.31 -3.93
C VAL A 13 -1.32 0.97 -4.64
N ASP A 14 -0.36 1.88 -4.90
CA ASP A 14 -0.57 3.01 -5.78
C ASP A 14 -0.58 2.61 -7.28
N GLY A 15 -0.75 3.59 -8.18
CA GLY A 15 -0.77 3.33 -9.63
C GLY A 15 0.56 2.83 -10.22
N LYS A 16 1.65 2.87 -9.44
CA LYS A 16 2.98 2.37 -9.80
C LYS A 16 3.31 1.04 -9.11
N GLY A 17 2.37 0.47 -8.35
CA GLY A 17 2.57 -0.78 -7.62
C GLY A 17 3.34 -0.64 -6.31
N ARG A 18 3.53 0.58 -5.79
CA ARG A 18 4.15 0.79 -4.47
C ARG A 18 3.15 0.47 -3.37
N THR A 19 3.61 -0.24 -2.35
CA THR A 19 2.79 -0.62 -1.20
C THR A 19 2.33 0.60 -0.41
N LEU A 20 1.07 0.56 0.04
CA LEU A 20 0.48 1.59 0.89
C LEU A 20 0.27 1.06 2.30
N TYR A 21 0.63 1.91 3.27
CA TYR A 21 0.65 1.59 4.69
C TYR A 21 -0.36 2.45 5.45
N LEU A 22 -0.87 1.90 6.55
CA LEU A 22 -1.55 2.63 7.61
C LEU A 22 -0.66 2.66 8.85
N TRP A 23 -0.85 3.69 9.67
CA TRP A 23 -0.20 3.83 10.98
C TRP A 23 -1.22 3.74 12.10
N GLU A 24 -0.95 2.95 13.14
CA GLU A 24 -1.92 2.76 14.23
C GLU A 24 -2.06 3.96 15.17
N ALA A 25 -1.09 4.89 15.20
CA ALA A 25 -1.23 6.12 15.98
C ALA A 25 -2.32 7.05 15.40
N ASP A 26 -2.63 6.94 14.11
CA ASP A 26 -3.71 7.67 13.47
C ASP A 26 -5.07 7.03 13.79
N THR A 27 -5.62 7.41 14.94
CA THR A 27 -6.94 6.93 15.42
C THR A 27 -8.13 7.62 14.75
N THR A 28 -7.89 8.64 13.94
CA THR A 28 -8.90 9.37 13.17
C THR A 28 -8.52 9.42 11.70
N SER A 29 -9.39 9.95 10.85
CA SER A 29 -9.07 10.14 9.43
C SER A 29 -8.09 11.29 9.15
N ARG A 30 -7.46 11.86 10.18
CA ARG A 30 -6.42 12.90 10.04
C ARG A 30 -5.07 12.31 10.43
N SER A 31 -4.09 12.53 9.56
CA SER A 31 -2.70 12.19 9.82
C SER A 31 -2.12 13.05 10.94
N THR A 32 -1.44 12.41 11.88
CA THR A 32 -0.59 13.04 12.90
C THR A 32 0.91 12.92 12.58
N CYS A 33 1.28 12.08 11.61
CA CYS A 33 2.65 11.88 11.17
C CYS A 33 3.17 13.11 10.41
N SER A 34 4.15 13.81 10.98
CA SER A 34 4.79 15.00 10.40
C SER A 34 6.27 15.07 10.78
N GLY A 35 7.04 16.00 10.20
CA GLY A 35 8.47 16.15 10.49
C GLY A 35 9.26 14.88 10.12
N GLU A 36 10.05 14.36 11.05
CA GLU A 36 10.85 13.13 10.83
C GLU A 36 9.99 11.91 10.51
N CYS A 37 8.80 11.78 11.12
CA CYS A 37 7.88 10.69 10.79
C CYS A 37 7.54 10.71 9.29
N ALA A 38 7.27 11.88 8.72
CA ALA A 38 6.94 12.01 7.30
C ALA A 38 8.14 11.88 6.35
N LYS A 39 9.37 11.81 6.87
CA LYS A 39 10.55 11.46 6.06
C LYS A 39 10.70 9.95 5.92
N GLU A 40 10.51 9.22 7.01
CA GLU A 40 10.56 7.76 7.02
C GLU A 40 9.29 7.13 6.43
N TRP A 41 8.16 7.79 6.66
CA TRP A 41 6.84 7.42 6.15
C TRP A 41 6.22 8.54 5.32
N PRO A 42 6.70 8.74 4.08
CA PRO A 42 6.16 9.81 3.23
C PRO A 42 4.66 9.64 2.98
N PRO A 43 3.84 10.68 3.22
CA PRO A 43 2.41 10.62 2.96
C PRO A 43 2.12 10.52 1.45
N MET A 44 1.05 9.82 1.09
CA MET A 44 0.56 9.76 -0.28
C MET A 44 -0.18 11.06 -0.64
N ILE A 45 0.57 12.10 -0.98
CA ILE A 45 0.01 13.39 -1.39
C ILE A 45 -0.65 13.30 -2.77
N VAL A 46 -1.84 13.88 -2.89
CA VAL A 46 -2.66 13.89 -4.10
C VAL A 46 -3.16 15.30 -4.42
N SER A 47 -3.28 15.62 -5.70
CA SER A 47 -3.86 16.89 -6.18
C SER A 47 -5.37 16.81 -6.41
N GLY A 48 -5.93 15.60 -6.51
CA GLY A 48 -7.35 15.35 -6.76
C GLY A 48 -7.85 14.13 -6.00
N GLU A 49 -9.04 13.66 -6.34
CA GLU A 49 -9.60 12.45 -5.73
C GLU A 49 -8.85 11.19 -6.20
N PRO A 50 -8.44 10.30 -5.28
CA PRO A 50 -7.81 9.06 -5.69
C PRO A 50 -8.81 8.14 -6.39
N VAL A 51 -8.41 7.63 -7.56
CA VAL A 51 -9.24 6.72 -8.35
C VAL A 51 -9.05 5.28 -7.88
N ALA A 52 -10.16 4.55 -7.72
CA ALA A 52 -10.15 3.10 -7.52
C ALA A 52 -9.84 2.38 -8.84
N GLY A 53 -8.75 1.63 -8.85
CA GLY A 53 -8.33 0.76 -9.94
C GLY A 53 -8.68 -0.70 -9.67
N LYS A 54 -8.03 -1.61 -10.41
CA LYS A 54 -8.28 -3.05 -10.34
C LYS A 54 -8.31 -3.56 -8.89
N GLY A 55 -9.38 -4.28 -8.53
CA GLY A 55 -9.51 -4.98 -7.24
C GLY A 55 -9.78 -4.08 -6.02
N VAL A 56 -10.06 -2.80 -6.24
CA VAL A 56 -10.40 -1.82 -5.18
C VAL A 56 -11.83 -1.33 -5.40
N LYS A 57 -12.64 -1.26 -4.33
CA LYS A 57 -14.00 -0.71 -4.41
C LYS A 57 -13.96 0.81 -4.52
N ALA A 58 -14.87 1.39 -5.30
CA ALA A 58 -14.87 2.82 -5.63
C ALA A 58 -15.20 3.74 -4.45
N ASP A 59 -15.86 3.23 -3.40
CA ASP A 59 -16.31 3.97 -2.22
C ASP A 59 -15.28 4.06 -1.10
N LEU A 60 -14.15 3.35 -1.21
CA LEU A 60 -13.13 3.30 -0.15
C LEU A 60 -12.05 4.38 -0.27
N PRO A 61 -11.54 4.74 -1.45
CA PRO A 61 -10.58 5.83 -1.57
C PRO A 61 -11.21 7.17 -1.21
N GLY A 62 -10.43 8.04 -0.57
CA GLY A 62 -10.86 9.38 -0.20
C GLY A 62 -9.65 10.29 0.00
N THR A 63 -9.87 11.44 0.62
CA THR A 63 -8.77 12.34 0.99
C THR A 63 -8.96 12.95 2.37
N THR A 64 -7.86 13.31 3.00
CA THR A 64 -7.83 14.13 4.22
C THR A 64 -6.91 15.33 4.04
N LYS A 65 -7.16 16.40 4.81
CA LYS A 65 -6.31 17.59 4.83
C LYS A 65 -5.27 17.44 5.94
N ARG A 66 -4.00 17.61 5.59
CA ARG A 66 -2.89 17.61 6.54
C ARG A 66 -2.70 18.99 7.19
N SER A 67 -1.94 19.03 8.28
CA SER A 67 -1.63 20.27 9.03
C SER A 67 -0.84 21.29 8.20
N ASP A 68 0.00 20.82 7.28
CA ASP A 68 0.76 21.63 6.31
C ASP A 68 -0.10 22.18 5.15
N GLY A 69 -1.40 21.84 5.11
CA GLY A 69 -2.34 22.27 4.09
C GLY A 69 -2.41 21.38 2.86
N SER A 70 -1.52 20.40 2.70
CA SER A 70 -1.57 19.44 1.61
C SER A 70 -2.73 18.45 1.76
N ARG A 71 -3.12 17.81 0.64
CA ARG A 71 -4.14 16.76 0.61
C ARG A 71 -3.47 15.40 0.51
N GLU A 72 -3.85 14.51 1.40
CA GLU A 72 -3.37 13.15 1.47
C GLU A 72 -4.47 12.18 1.08
N ALA A 73 -4.11 11.11 0.39
CA ALA A 73 -5.02 10.04 0.08
C ALA A 73 -5.38 9.24 1.34
N THR A 74 -6.64 8.84 1.44
CA THR A 74 -7.11 7.90 2.46
C THR A 74 -7.71 6.67 1.80
N HIS A 75 -7.70 5.53 2.51
CA HIS A 75 -8.47 4.35 2.11
C HIS A 75 -9.28 3.84 3.30
N LYS A 76 -10.60 3.75 3.16
CA LYS A 76 -11.53 3.45 4.27
C LYS A 76 -11.30 4.38 5.48
N GLY A 77 -10.99 5.64 5.20
CA GLY A 77 -10.72 6.66 6.21
C GLY A 77 -9.32 6.62 6.84
N HIS A 78 -8.46 5.64 6.52
CA HIS A 78 -7.07 5.62 6.98
C HIS A 78 -6.18 6.52 6.10
N PRO A 79 -5.40 7.46 6.65
CA PRO A 79 -4.32 8.13 5.93
C PRO A 79 -3.32 7.11 5.39
N LEU A 80 -2.78 7.36 4.20
CA LEU A 80 -1.95 6.41 3.47
C LEU A 80 -0.54 6.91 3.28
N TYR A 81 0.40 6.02 3.59
CA TYR A 81 1.82 6.33 3.56
C TYR A 81 2.59 5.34 2.70
N TYR A 82 3.75 5.80 2.24
CA TYR A 82 4.82 4.96 1.72
C TYR A 82 5.82 4.65 2.83
N PHE A 83 6.68 3.68 2.59
CA PHE A 83 7.87 3.46 3.42
C PHE A 83 9.11 3.91 2.64
N ALA A 84 9.95 4.75 3.23
CA ALA A 84 11.11 5.34 2.55
C ALA A 84 12.10 4.30 2.04
N ASP A 85 12.18 3.15 2.73
CA ASP A 85 13.07 2.05 2.39
C ASP A 85 12.54 1.03 1.38
N ASP A 86 11.26 1.11 1.02
CA ASP A 86 10.74 0.35 -0.13
C ASP A 86 11.23 1.00 -1.44
N LYS A 87 11.96 0.26 -2.27
CA LYS A 87 12.61 0.80 -3.48
C LYS A 87 11.94 0.39 -4.78
N LYS A 88 11.18 -0.70 -4.79
CA LYS A 88 10.47 -1.21 -5.98
C LYS A 88 9.03 -1.63 -5.67
N ALA A 89 8.24 -1.74 -6.72
CA ALA A 89 6.87 -2.24 -6.63
C ALA A 89 6.82 -3.63 -5.98
N GLY A 90 5.88 -3.82 -5.06
CA GLY A 90 5.74 -5.06 -4.29
C GLY A 90 6.70 -5.22 -3.11
N ASP A 91 7.62 -4.28 -2.87
CA ASP A 91 8.33 -4.22 -1.59
C ASP A 91 7.32 -3.97 -0.47
N VAL A 92 7.58 -4.60 0.67
CA VAL A 92 6.65 -4.66 1.82
C VAL A 92 7.45 -4.56 3.12
N GLY A 93 8.58 -3.84 3.09
CA GLY A 93 9.59 -3.79 4.16
C GLY A 93 9.07 -3.16 5.45
N GLY A 94 8.17 -2.18 5.32
CA GLY A 94 7.59 -1.46 6.45
C GLY A 94 6.57 -2.24 7.30
N ARG A 95 6.28 -3.51 7.01
CA ARG A 95 5.25 -4.24 7.79
C ARG A 95 5.72 -4.45 9.23
N LYS A 96 4.83 -4.23 10.20
CA LYS A 96 5.09 -4.47 11.64
C LYS A 96 6.35 -3.75 12.15
N VAL A 97 6.76 -2.69 11.46
CA VAL A 97 7.77 -1.78 11.98
C VAL A 97 7.08 -0.97 13.06
N ASN A 98 7.62 -1.00 14.28
CA ASN A 98 7.23 -0.08 15.32
C ASN A 98 8.15 1.13 15.21
N ASP A 99 7.62 2.21 14.65
CA ASP A 99 8.34 3.45 14.43
C ASP A 99 7.43 4.65 14.70
N SER A 100 8.02 5.76 15.14
CA SER A 100 7.30 6.97 15.54
C SER A 100 6.30 6.76 16.70
N GLY A 101 6.37 5.63 17.41
CA GLY A 101 5.57 5.35 18.61
C GLY A 101 4.36 4.43 18.41
N ALA A 102 4.15 3.90 17.20
CA ALA A 102 3.14 2.86 16.94
C ALA A 102 3.53 1.99 15.74
N GLU A 103 2.81 0.88 15.54
CA GLU A 103 3.08 -0.04 14.45
C GLU A 103 2.52 0.43 13.09
N TRP A 104 3.26 0.10 12.03
CA TRP A 104 2.89 0.32 10.64
C TRP A 104 2.44 -0.97 9.97
N TYR A 105 1.35 -0.90 9.21
CA TYR A 105 0.74 -2.07 8.59
C TYR A 105 0.47 -1.87 7.11
N VAL A 106 0.78 -2.92 6.32
CA VAL A 106 0.29 -3.02 4.95
C VAL A 106 -1.22 -3.15 4.97
N LEU A 107 -1.89 -2.43 4.06
CA LEU A 107 -3.32 -2.52 3.86
C LEU A 107 -3.71 -3.59 2.84
N ASP A 108 -4.78 -4.34 3.12
CA ASP A 108 -5.51 -5.06 2.08
C ASP A 108 -6.40 -4.10 1.27
N THR A 109 -6.98 -4.57 0.17
CA THR A 109 -7.83 -3.72 -0.68
C THR A 109 -9.16 -3.33 -0.04
N SER A 110 -9.52 -3.97 1.08
CA SER A 110 -10.72 -3.66 1.88
C SER A 110 -10.43 -2.70 3.04
N GLY A 111 -9.22 -2.16 3.11
CA GLY A 111 -8.84 -1.21 4.16
C GLY A 111 -8.52 -1.85 5.50
N ASN A 112 -8.22 -3.16 5.56
CA ASN A 112 -7.83 -3.81 6.80
C ASN A 112 -6.31 -4.02 6.86
N LYS A 113 -5.74 -3.93 8.06
CA LYS A 113 -4.35 -4.28 8.32
C LYS A 113 -4.07 -5.75 8.03
N VAL A 114 -3.02 -6.01 7.26
CA VAL A 114 -2.53 -7.37 6.98
C VAL A 114 -1.65 -7.83 8.16
N THR A 115 -2.24 -8.58 9.09
CA THR A 115 -1.56 -9.07 10.32
C THR A 115 -0.97 -10.48 10.18
N GLY A 116 -1.42 -11.25 9.19
CA GLY A 116 -1.06 -12.64 8.95
C GLY A 116 0.16 -12.84 8.04
N ARG A 117 0.79 -14.02 8.15
CA ARG A 117 1.71 -14.53 7.12
C ARG A 117 0.86 -14.83 5.88
N ALA A 118 1.23 -14.26 4.74
CA ALA A 118 1.08 -14.85 3.43
C ALA A 118 0.08 -16.02 3.37
N LYS A 119 -1.22 -15.77 3.10
CA LYS A 119 -2.06 -16.89 2.67
C LYS A 119 -1.49 -17.35 1.34
N SER A 120 -0.92 -18.55 1.33
CA SER A 120 -0.47 -19.27 0.14
C SER A 120 -1.60 -19.31 -0.89
N GLY A 121 -1.66 -18.29 -1.73
CA GLY A 121 -2.45 -18.30 -2.95
C GLY A 121 -1.59 -18.95 -4.02
N THR A 122 -2.08 -20.08 -4.52
CA THR A 122 -1.57 -20.87 -5.64
C THR A 122 -0.75 -20.03 -6.64
N PRO A 123 0.47 -20.47 -7.04
CA PRO A 123 1.21 -19.80 -8.11
C PRO A 123 0.33 -19.73 -9.36
N GLN A 124 0.04 -18.51 -9.81
CA GLN A 124 -0.43 -18.28 -11.16
C GLN A 124 0.65 -18.83 -12.11
N PRO A 125 0.32 -19.69 -13.09
CA PRO A 125 1.32 -20.34 -13.93
C PRO A 125 2.13 -19.28 -14.69
N SER A 126 3.46 -19.36 -14.55
CA SER A 126 4.41 -18.63 -15.39
C SER A 126 4.12 -18.90 -16.87
N PRO A 127 4.30 -17.92 -17.77
CA PRO A 127 4.15 -18.14 -19.20
C PRO A 127 5.19 -19.17 -19.68
N ALA A 128 4.71 -20.20 -20.37
CA ALA A 128 5.55 -21.23 -20.99
C ALA A 128 6.57 -20.59 -21.94
N GLN A 129 7.85 -20.93 -21.78
CA GLN A 129 8.85 -20.68 -22.81
C GLN A 129 8.53 -21.53 -24.06
N PRO A 130 8.64 -20.98 -25.27
CA PRO A 130 8.62 -21.78 -26.49
C PRO A 130 9.98 -22.48 -26.63
N THR A 131 10.01 -23.81 -26.56
CA THR A 131 11.18 -24.58 -26.99
C THR A 131 11.18 -24.69 -28.50
N SER A 132 12.18 -24.06 -29.11
CA SER A 132 12.62 -24.20 -30.49
C SER A 132 12.73 -25.67 -30.92
N GLY A 133 12.35 -25.95 -32.17
CA GLY A 133 12.46 -27.27 -32.80
C GLY A 133 13.85 -27.65 -33.30
N GLY A 134 13.88 -28.81 -33.98
CA GLY A 134 15.02 -29.46 -34.64
C GLY A 134 15.22 -30.87 -34.04
N GLY A 135 14.94 -32.00 -34.69
CA GLY A 135 15.05 -32.33 -36.10
C GLY A 135 16.46 -32.86 -36.38
N HIS A 136 16.64 -34.18 -36.39
CA HIS A 136 17.46 -35.03 -37.27
C HIS A 136 17.53 -36.46 -36.71
#